data_AF-A0A7W5MR65-F1
#
_entry.id   AF-A0A7W5MR65-F1
#
_cell.length_a   1.000
_cell.length_b   1.000
_cell.length_c   1.000
_cell.angle_alpha   90.00
_cell.angle_beta   90.00
_cell.angle_gamma   90.00
#
_symmetry.space_group_name_H-M   'P 1'
#
loop_
_entity.id
_entity.type
_entity.pdbx_description
1 polymer ?
#
loop_
_entity_poly.entity_id
_entity_poly.type
_entity_poly.pdbx_seq_one_letter_code
_entity_poly.pdbx_strand_id
1 'polypeptide(L)'
;MRKLLFAGLAATLAPASAHAAVTYSFQTFEPFAGGDLRFTYEAPAFVTDGWVDRSLLKDATSSIARIRFLSSCPNGGGSSPCDEVNVVTEGALSTSITYRYFADGAFAAAGSYNGSSSMPTTLNVAVTAGQGAVPEPGTWAMMILGFGVIGYAMRRKTVLRFV
;
A
#
# COMPACT_ATOMS: atom_id res chain seq x y z
N MET A 1 27.79 14.77 50.46
CA MET A 1 26.60 14.00 50.04
C MET A 1 25.88 14.74 48.91
N ARG A 2 25.99 14.29 47.66
CA ARG A 2 24.98 14.54 46.60
C ARG A 2 25.30 13.65 45.40
N LYS A 3 24.58 12.53 45.28
CA LYS A 3 24.58 11.68 44.08
C LYS A 3 23.54 12.27 43.13
N LEU A 4 23.98 12.78 41.98
CA LEU A 4 23.10 13.15 40.87
C LEU A 4 22.87 11.89 40.03
N LEU A 5 21.66 11.33 40.15
CA LEU A 5 21.16 10.26 39.29
C LEU A 5 20.55 10.92 38.05
N PHE A 6 21.18 10.73 36.88
CA PHE A 6 20.54 10.99 35.59
C PHE A 6 19.77 9.73 35.18
N ALA A 7 18.44 9.80 35.24
CA ALA A 7 17.57 8.77 34.70
C ALA A 7 17.45 8.96 33.18
N GLY A 8 17.94 7.97 32.42
CA GLY A 8 17.83 7.94 30.97
C GLY A 8 16.41 7.66 30.52
N LEU A 9 15.83 8.60 29.78
CA LEU A 9 14.58 8.41 29.05
C LEU A 9 14.91 7.69 27.74
N ALA A 10 14.79 6.36 27.71
CA ALA A 10 14.91 5.60 26.48
C ALA A 10 13.60 5.71 25.68
N ALA A 11 13.57 6.61 24.70
CA ALA A 11 12.50 6.69 23.72
C ALA A 11 12.57 5.47 22.80
N THR A 12 11.62 4.55 22.93
CA THR A 12 11.40 3.44 22.00
C THR A 12 10.83 4.01 20.69
N LEU A 13 11.70 4.42 19.77
CA LEU A 13 11.32 4.60 18.37
C LEU A 13 11.10 3.21 17.78
N ALA A 14 9.83 2.82 17.62
CA ALA A 14 9.50 1.63 16.86
C ALA A 14 9.88 1.87 15.39
N PRO A 15 10.64 0.97 14.74
CA PRO A 15 10.92 1.07 13.32
C PRO A 15 9.61 0.91 12.54
N ALA A 16 9.35 1.80 11.59
CA ALA A 16 8.21 1.67 10.69
C ALA A 16 8.43 0.42 9.82
N SER A 17 7.70 -0.66 10.10
CA SER A 17 7.71 -1.85 9.26
C SER A 17 7.36 -1.44 7.83
N ALA A 18 8.23 -1.78 6.88
CA ALA A 18 7.98 -1.61 5.44
C ALA A 18 6.83 -2.54 5.03
N HIS A 19 5.59 -2.10 5.25
CA HIS A 19 4.41 -2.81 4.77
C HIS A 19 4.42 -2.75 3.24
N ALA A 20 4.18 -3.90 2.60
CA ALA A 20 4.01 -3.96 1.16
C ALA A 20 2.79 -3.13 0.77
N ALA A 21 2.95 -2.16 -0.12
CA ALA A 21 1.85 -1.34 -0.61
C ALA A 21 1.16 -2.03 -1.78
N VAL A 22 -0.16 -1.91 -1.87
CA VAL A 22 -0.96 -2.39 -2.99
C VAL A 22 -1.41 -1.21 -3.82
N THR A 23 -1.07 -1.20 -5.10
CA THR A 23 -1.44 -0.16 -6.05
C THR A 23 -2.59 -0.66 -6.92
N TYR A 24 -3.67 0.11 -6.95
CA TYR A 24 -4.84 -0.10 -7.79
C TYR A 24 -4.84 0.96 -8.89
N SER A 25 -4.68 0.55 -10.14
CA SER A 25 -4.79 1.43 -11.31
C SER A 25 -6.05 1.08 -12.08
N PHE A 26 -6.97 2.03 -12.19
CA PHE A 26 -8.26 1.85 -12.83
C PHE A 26 -8.37 2.76 -14.05
N GLN A 27 -8.97 2.23 -15.11
CA GLN A 27 -9.33 3.00 -16.29
C GLN A 27 -10.64 2.51 -16.89
N THR A 28 -11.50 3.45 -17.27
CA THR A 28 -12.71 3.18 -18.06
C THR A 28 -13.04 4.38 -18.94
N PHE A 29 -13.89 4.15 -19.94
CA PHE A 29 -14.46 5.21 -20.78
C PHE A 29 -15.96 5.35 -20.48
N GLU A 30 -16.38 6.57 -20.18
CA GLU A 30 -17.76 6.93 -19.85
C GLU A 30 -18.26 8.09 -20.73
N PRO A 31 -18.90 7.82 -21.88
CA PRO A 31 -19.29 8.85 -22.85
C PRO A 31 -20.31 9.84 -22.28
N PHE A 32 -21.05 9.46 -21.25
CA PHE A 32 -22.08 10.30 -20.62
C PHE A 32 -21.64 10.89 -19.28
N ALA A 33 -20.52 10.46 -18.71
CA ALA A 33 -20.05 10.89 -17.38
C ALA A 33 -18.66 11.57 -17.40
N GLY A 34 -18.24 12.08 -18.56
CA GLY A 34 -17.03 12.91 -18.69
C GLY A 34 -15.87 12.30 -19.47
N GLY A 35 -16.09 11.23 -20.24
CA GLY A 35 -15.09 10.60 -21.08
C GLY A 35 -14.20 9.62 -20.32
N ASP A 36 -12.89 9.72 -20.50
CA ASP A 36 -11.93 8.84 -19.82
C ASP A 36 -11.91 9.08 -18.30
N LEU A 37 -12.31 8.08 -17.54
CA LEU A 37 -12.16 8.05 -16.09
C LEU A 37 -10.97 7.15 -15.74
N ARG A 38 -9.95 7.73 -15.10
CA ARG A 38 -8.77 7.00 -14.64
C ARG A 38 -8.38 7.46 -13.24
N PHE A 39 -7.80 6.57 -12.45
CA PHE A 39 -7.17 6.89 -11.18
C PHE A 39 -6.17 5.81 -10.77
N THR A 40 -5.25 6.18 -9.89
CA THR A 40 -4.37 5.26 -9.17
C THR A 40 -4.58 5.46 -7.67
N TYR A 41 -4.73 4.37 -6.92
CA TYR A 41 -4.85 4.39 -5.47
C TYR A 41 -3.80 3.46 -4.85
N GLU A 42 -3.06 3.95 -3.86
CA GLU A 42 -2.08 3.16 -3.10
C GLU A 42 -2.63 2.90 -1.71
N ALA A 43 -2.85 1.63 -1.39
CA ALA A 43 -3.29 1.17 -0.09
C ALA A 43 -2.15 0.44 0.65
N PRO A 44 -2.13 0.46 1.99
CA PRO A 44 -1.14 -0.28 2.77
C PRO A 44 -1.34 -1.80 2.77
N ALA A 45 -2.48 -2.28 2.25
CA ALA A 45 -2.86 -3.68 2.11
C ALA A 45 -3.96 -3.81 1.04
N PHE A 46 -4.39 -5.03 0.74
CA PHE A 46 -5.54 -5.26 -0.13
C PHE A 46 -6.81 -4.61 0.46
N VAL A 47 -7.54 -3.88 -0.37
CA VAL A 47 -8.79 -3.21 -0.02
C VAL A 47 -9.91 -4.25 0.05
N THR A 48 -10.74 -4.16 1.07
CA THR A 48 -11.96 -4.96 1.20
C THR A 48 -13.17 -4.14 0.80
N ASP A 49 -13.51 -3.14 1.61
CA ASP A 49 -14.61 -2.21 1.39
C ASP A 49 -14.24 -0.82 1.89
N GLY A 50 -14.67 0.23 1.18
CA GLY A 50 -14.55 1.58 1.71
C GLY A 50 -14.60 2.68 0.68
N TRP A 51 -14.92 3.89 1.15
CA TRP A 51 -14.78 5.11 0.38
C TRP A 51 -13.33 5.59 0.42
N VAL A 52 -12.84 6.08 -0.71
CA VAL A 52 -11.55 6.73 -0.86
C VAL A 52 -11.77 8.11 -1.44
N ASP A 53 -11.35 9.12 -0.70
CA ASP A 53 -11.46 10.51 -1.10
C ASP A 53 -10.46 10.85 -2.21
N ARG A 54 -10.81 11.83 -3.06
CA ARG A 54 -9.94 12.31 -4.15
C ARG A 54 -8.52 12.67 -3.70
N SER A 55 -8.34 13.17 -2.48
CA SER A 55 -7.02 13.56 -1.95
C SER A 55 -6.03 12.40 -1.85
N LEU A 56 -6.52 11.16 -1.79
CA LEU A 56 -5.71 9.94 -1.73
C LEU A 56 -5.47 9.33 -3.13
N LEU A 57 -6.12 9.85 -4.16
CA LEU A 57 -6.01 9.35 -5.53
C LEU A 57 -4.88 10.08 -6.27
N LYS A 58 -4.09 9.31 -7.00
CA LYS A 58 -3.05 9.79 -7.92
C LYS A 58 -3.56 9.67 -9.36
N ASP A 59 -3.06 10.54 -10.25
CA ASP A 59 -3.40 10.55 -11.69
C ASP A 59 -4.91 10.51 -11.98
N ALA A 60 -5.73 11.04 -11.05
CA ALA A 60 -7.17 10.94 -11.12
C ALA A 60 -7.76 11.96 -12.11
N THR A 61 -8.66 11.52 -13.00
CA THR A 61 -9.44 12.41 -13.86
C THR A 61 -10.06 13.54 -13.01
N SER A 62 -10.01 14.78 -13.51
CA SER A 62 -10.38 15.98 -12.73
C SER A 62 -11.81 15.96 -12.19
N SER A 63 -12.73 15.29 -12.89
CA SER A 63 -14.12 15.15 -12.48
C SER A 63 -14.34 14.17 -11.34
N ILE A 64 -13.39 13.29 -11.00
CA ILE A 64 -13.59 12.27 -9.95
C ILE A 64 -13.56 12.93 -8.56
N ALA A 65 -14.68 12.91 -7.83
CA ALA A 65 -14.75 13.46 -6.47
C ALA A 65 -14.32 12.47 -5.39
N ARG A 66 -14.64 11.19 -5.59
CA ARG A 66 -14.28 10.07 -4.71
C ARG A 66 -14.58 8.75 -5.39
N ILE A 67 -14.03 7.67 -4.85
CA ILE A 67 -14.31 6.31 -5.30
C ILE A 67 -14.72 5.43 -4.13
N ARG A 68 -15.33 4.29 -4.43
CA ARG A 68 -15.62 3.25 -3.44
C ARG A 68 -15.18 1.90 -3.98
N PHE A 69 -14.55 1.12 -3.13
CA PHE A 69 -14.36 -0.32 -3.34
C PHE A 69 -15.41 -1.07 -2.55
N LEU A 70 -15.99 -2.08 -3.18
CA LEU A 70 -16.98 -2.99 -2.61
C LEU A 70 -16.62 -4.43 -3.00
N SER A 71 -16.32 -5.32 -2.06
CA SER A 71 -16.11 -6.77 -2.32
C SER A 71 -17.43 -7.53 -2.51
N SER A 72 -18.44 -6.81 -3.02
CA SER A 72 -19.78 -7.28 -3.36
C SER A 72 -20.34 -6.31 -4.38
N CYS A 73 -21.37 -6.72 -5.13
CA CYS A 73 -22.01 -5.85 -6.10
C CYS A 73 -23.47 -5.56 -5.71
N PRO A 74 -23.71 -4.68 -4.72
CA PRO A 74 -25.08 -4.34 -4.32
C PRO A 74 -25.84 -3.56 -5.40
N ASN A 75 -25.15 -2.96 -6.38
CA ASN A 75 -25.78 -2.10 -7.40
C ASN A 75 -25.93 -2.77 -8.78
N GLY A 76 -25.58 -4.06 -8.91
CA GLY A 76 -25.66 -4.84 -10.15
C GLY A 76 -24.71 -6.04 -10.13
N GLY A 77 -24.41 -6.67 -11.26
CA GLY A 77 -23.43 -7.78 -11.32
C GLY A 77 -24.01 -9.20 -11.38
N GLY A 78 -25.34 -9.34 -11.30
CA GLY A 78 -26.04 -10.61 -11.42
C GLY A 78 -26.09 -11.41 -10.11
N SER A 79 -26.30 -12.72 -10.20
CA SER A 79 -26.38 -13.63 -9.04
C SER A 79 -25.03 -14.21 -8.62
N SER A 80 -23.96 -13.89 -9.33
CA SER A 80 -22.62 -14.40 -9.05
C SER A 80 -21.87 -13.47 -8.11
N PRO A 81 -21.00 -13.99 -7.22
CA PRO A 81 -20.06 -13.17 -6.46
C PRO A 81 -19.22 -12.30 -7.39
N CYS A 82 -19.02 -11.03 -7.01
CA CYS A 82 -18.25 -10.06 -7.78
C CYS A 82 -17.79 -8.89 -6.90
N ASP A 83 -16.81 -8.16 -7.41
CA ASP A 83 -16.28 -6.93 -6.81
C ASP A 83 -16.78 -5.71 -7.61
N GLU A 84 -17.09 -4.62 -6.93
CA GLU A 84 -17.64 -3.39 -7.52
C GLU A 84 -16.75 -2.16 -7.18
N VAL A 85 -16.47 -1.35 -8.19
CA VAL A 85 -15.87 -0.02 -8.04
C VAL A 85 -16.90 1.04 -8.40
N ASN A 86 -17.12 1.96 -7.48
CA ASN A 86 -18.02 3.09 -7.68
C ASN A 86 -17.16 4.33 -7.90
N VAL A 87 -17.37 5.01 -9.02
CA VAL A 87 -16.66 6.25 -9.34
C VAL A 87 -17.68 7.38 -9.28
N VAL A 88 -17.52 8.29 -8.31
CA VAL A 88 -18.37 9.47 -8.21
C VAL A 88 -17.68 10.59 -8.97
N THR A 89 -18.34 11.12 -9.99
CA THR A 89 -17.89 12.28 -10.73
C THR A 89 -18.76 13.49 -10.46
N GLU A 90 -18.15 14.66 -10.37
CA GLU A 90 -18.81 15.94 -10.19
C GLU A 90 -18.52 16.82 -11.42
N GLY A 91 -19.60 17.28 -12.04
CA GLY A 91 -19.59 18.35 -13.04
C GLY A 91 -20.17 19.64 -12.45
N ALA A 92 -20.14 20.71 -13.23
CA ALA A 92 -20.59 22.03 -12.78
C ALA A 92 -22.05 22.06 -12.27
N LEU A 93 -22.91 21.15 -12.75
CA LEU A 93 -24.35 21.13 -12.44
C LEU A 93 -24.88 19.74 -12.09
N SER A 94 -24.02 18.71 -12.00
CA SER A 94 -24.47 17.33 -11.83
C SER A 94 -23.43 16.48 -11.11
N THR A 95 -23.92 15.55 -10.28
CA THR A 95 -23.12 14.47 -9.72
C THR A 95 -23.57 13.16 -10.35
N SER A 96 -22.62 12.39 -10.86
CA SER A 96 -22.87 11.09 -11.50
C SER A 96 -22.12 9.99 -10.76
N ILE A 97 -22.70 8.80 -10.72
CA ILE A 97 -22.04 7.61 -10.15
C ILE A 97 -21.97 6.54 -11.23
N THR A 98 -20.75 6.12 -11.54
CA THR A 98 -20.47 5.01 -12.44
C THR A 98 -20.14 3.77 -11.62
N TYR A 99 -20.79 2.65 -11.96
CA TYR A 99 -20.54 1.34 -11.34
C TYR A 99 -19.78 0.45 -12.31
N ARG A 100 -18.70 -0.18 -11.83
CA ARG A 100 -17.91 -1.14 -12.60
C ARG A 100 -17.74 -2.42 -11.81
N TYR A 101 -17.99 -3.54 -12.48
CA TYR A 101 -18.01 -4.85 -11.87
C TYR A 101 -16.82 -5.67 -12.35
N PHE A 102 -16.19 -6.40 -11.45
CA PHE A 102 -15.06 -7.28 -11.70
C PHE A 102 -15.37 -8.68 -11.16
N ALA A 103 -14.57 -9.67 -11.55
CA ALA A 103 -14.67 -11.00 -10.95
C ALA A 103 -14.43 -10.95 -9.43
N ASP A 104 -15.03 -11.89 -8.71
CA ASP A 104 -14.85 -12.04 -7.26
C ASP A 104 -13.37 -12.12 -6.87
N GLY A 105 -12.98 -11.39 -5.83
CA GLY A 105 -11.61 -11.35 -5.32
C GLY A 105 -10.62 -10.56 -6.19
N ALA A 106 -11.10 -9.75 -7.14
CA ALA A 106 -10.27 -8.82 -7.90
C ALA A 106 -9.51 -7.85 -7.01
N PHE A 107 -10.03 -7.49 -5.84
CA PHE A 107 -9.33 -6.61 -4.90
C PHE A 107 -8.35 -7.33 -3.97
N ALA A 108 -8.41 -8.67 -3.90
CA ALA A 108 -7.67 -9.49 -2.93
C ALA A 108 -6.39 -10.14 -3.52
N ALA A 109 -6.15 -9.98 -4.82
CA ALA A 109 -4.98 -10.54 -5.49
C ALA A 109 -4.39 -9.55 -6.50
N ALA A 110 -3.09 -9.67 -6.73
CA ALA A 110 -2.44 -8.93 -7.81
C ALA A 110 -2.82 -9.54 -9.16
N GLY A 111 -3.09 -8.69 -10.14
CA GLY A 111 -3.52 -9.12 -11.46
C GLY A 111 -4.08 -7.98 -12.28
N SER A 112 -4.37 -8.27 -13.54
CA SER A 112 -5.12 -7.40 -14.43
C SER A 112 -6.50 -7.98 -14.64
N TYR A 113 -7.50 -7.20 -14.26
CA TYR A 113 -8.91 -7.58 -14.27
C TYR A 113 -9.65 -6.73 -15.29
N ASN A 114 -10.41 -7.39 -16.16
CA ASN A 114 -11.33 -6.72 -17.07
C ASN A 114 -12.69 -6.61 -16.40
N GLY A 115 -13.33 -5.45 -16.56
CA GLY A 115 -14.69 -5.26 -16.08
C GLY A 115 -15.69 -6.06 -16.92
N SER A 116 -16.76 -6.54 -16.29
CA SER A 116 -17.84 -7.30 -16.94
C SER A 116 -18.94 -6.41 -17.56
N SER A 117 -18.75 -5.09 -17.55
CA SER A 117 -19.67 -4.12 -18.17
C SER A 117 -19.57 -4.09 -19.70
N SER A 118 -20.60 -3.56 -20.36
CA SER A 118 -20.61 -3.32 -21.82
C SER A 118 -19.55 -2.31 -22.29
N MET A 119 -18.92 -1.59 -21.38
CA MET A 119 -17.86 -0.62 -21.67
C MET A 119 -16.48 -1.16 -21.24
N PRO A 120 -15.43 -0.92 -22.05
CA PRO A 120 -14.08 -1.35 -21.71
C PRO A 120 -13.65 -0.72 -20.39
N THR A 121 -13.31 -1.59 -19.45
CA THR A 121 -12.87 -1.21 -18.11
C THR A 121 -11.76 -2.14 -17.69
N THR A 122 -10.69 -1.58 -17.16
CA THR A 122 -9.55 -2.34 -16.66
C THR A 122 -9.23 -1.90 -15.24
N LEU A 123 -8.85 -2.87 -14.41
CA LEU A 123 -8.32 -2.68 -13.08
C LEU A 123 -7.03 -3.50 -12.97
N ASN A 124 -5.92 -2.82 -12.74
CA ASN A 124 -4.64 -3.46 -12.47
C ASN A 124 -4.31 -3.33 -10.98
N VAL A 125 -4.09 -4.46 -10.33
CA VAL A 125 -3.72 -4.55 -8.92
C VAL A 125 -2.28 -5.05 -8.85
N ALA A 126 -1.39 -4.24 -8.29
CA ALA A 126 0.03 -4.55 -8.17
C ALA A 126 0.47 -4.49 -6.71
N VAL A 127 1.16 -5.51 -6.23
CA VAL A 127 1.83 -5.45 -4.92
C VAL A 127 3.23 -4.91 -5.13
N THR A 128 3.51 -3.74 -4.58
CA THR A 128 4.87 -3.23 -4.48
C THR A 128 5.44 -3.76 -3.18
N ALA A 129 6.25 -4.82 -3.26
CA ALA A 129 7.07 -5.22 -2.13
C ALA A 129 7.93 -4.01 -1.75
N GLY A 130 7.79 -3.53 -0.50
CA GLY A 130 8.56 -2.40 -0.01
C GLY A 130 10.02 -2.63 -0.36
N GLN A 131 10.65 -1.64 -1.02
CA GLN A 131 12.06 -1.71 -1.44
C GLN A 131 12.85 -2.36 -0.30
N GLY A 132 13.47 -3.51 -0.60
CA GLY A 132 13.95 -4.46 0.41
C GLY A 132 14.58 -3.73 1.58
N ALA A 133 14.00 -3.92 2.77
CA ALA A 133 14.31 -3.14 3.95
C ALA A 133 15.83 -3.04 4.12
N VAL A 134 16.40 -1.90 3.75
CA VAL A 134 17.79 -1.61 4.07
C VAL A 134 17.83 -1.58 5.59
N PRO A 135 18.67 -2.40 6.25
CA PRO A 135 18.72 -2.40 7.69
C PRO A 135 18.92 -0.97 8.17
N GLU A 136 18.18 -0.53 9.17
CA GLU A 136 18.31 0.84 9.68
C GLU A 136 19.76 1.08 10.13
N PRO A 137 20.29 2.32 10.08
CA PRO A 137 21.68 2.61 10.44
C PRO A 137 22.12 2.04 11.80
N GLY A 138 21.18 1.94 12.76
CA GLY A 138 21.41 1.27 14.04
C GLY A 138 21.70 -0.22 13.92
N THR A 139 21.04 -0.91 13.00
CA THR A 139 21.27 -2.34 12.71
C THR A 139 22.67 -2.54 12.13
N TRP A 140 23.12 -1.67 11.22
CA TRP A 140 24.50 -1.71 10.72
C TRP A 140 25.50 -1.51 11.86
N ALA A 141 25.24 -0.53 12.74
CA ALA A 141 26.08 -0.28 13.89
C ALA A 141 26.15 -1.50 14.83
N MET A 142 25.03 -2.18 15.10
CA MET A 142 25.01 -3.39 15.94
C MET A 142 25.73 -4.57 15.29
N MET A 143 25.63 -4.73 13.97
CA MET A 143 26.40 -5.74 13.24
C MET A 143 27.91 -5.45 13.31
N ILE A 144 28.31 -4.21 13.03
CA ILE A 144 29.72 -3.79 13.11
C ILE A 144 30.26 -3.97 14.53
N LEU A 145 29.50 -3.59 15.54
CA LEU A 145 29.88 -3.78 16.94
C LEU A 145 30.01 -5.27 17.28
N GLY A 146 29.03 -6.09 16.92
CA GLY A 146 29.05 -7.53 17.16
C GLY A 146 30.25 -8.22 16.52
N PHE A 147 30.48 -7.98 15.23
CA PHE A 147 31.64 -8.54 14.52
C PHE A 147 32.97 -7.96 15.04
N GLY A 148 33.00 -6.67 15.40
CA GLY A 148 34.17 -6.02 15.98
C GLY A 148 34.60 -6.62 17.31
N VAL A 149 33.64 -6.90 18.21
CA VAL A 149 33.90 -7.53 19.51
C VAL A 149 34.41 -8.97 19.34
N ILE A 150 33.80 -9.75 18.46
CA ILE A 150 34.23 -11.13 18.17
C ILE A 150 35.66 -11.13 17.60
N GLY A 151 35.92 -10.27 16.61
CA GLY A 151 37.26 -10.12 16.01
C GLY A 151 38.32 -9.69 17.02
N TYR A 152 37.98 -8.78 17.93
CA TYR A 152 38.85 -8.34 19.01
C TYR A 152 39.20 -9.48 19.98
N ALA A 153 38.20 -10.28 20.39
CA ALA A 153 38.39 -11.40 21.29
C ALA A 153 39.33 -12.47 20.71
N MET A 154 39.22 -12.78 19.42
CA MET A 154 40.12 -13.73 18.75
C MET A 154 41.58 -13.26 18.72
N ARG A 155 41.82 -11.95 18.53
CA ARG A 155 43.18 -11.39 18.49
C ARG A 155 43.88 -11.36 19.85
N ARG A 156 43.12 -11.45 20.95
CA ARG A 156 43.69 -11.38 22.31
C ARG A 156 44.19 -12.71 22.86
N LYS A 157 44.05 -13.82 22.12
CA LYS A 157 44.69 -15.09 22.48
C LYS A 157 46.19 -15.02 22.18
N THR A 158 46.94 -14.46 23.12
CA THR A 158 48.40 -14.53 23.16
C THR A 158 48.80 -16.00 23.33
N VAL A 159 49.56 -16.53 22.38
CA VAL A 159 50.11 -17.89 22.43
C VAL A 159 51.11 -17.93 23.58
N LEU A 160 50.73 -18.48 24.72
CA LEU A 160 51.68 -18.84 25.77
C LEU A 160 52.47 -20.05 25.25
N ARG A 161 53.65 -19.76 24.71
CA ARG A 161 54.64 -20.76 24.31
C ARG A 161 55.30 -21.27 25.58
N PHE A 162 54.97 -22.49 25.99
CA PHE A 162 55.69 -23.20 27.04
C PHE A 162 57.06 -23.65 26.48
N VAL A 163 58.12 -23.33 27.23
CA VAL A 163 59.52 -23.76 27.03
C VAL A 163 59.90 -24.59 28.24
#